data_AF-A0A7U7DDI7-F1
#
_entry.id   AF-A0A7U7DDI7-F1
#
_cell.length_a   1.000
_cell.length_b   1.000
_cell.length_c   1.000
_cell.angle_alpha   90.00
_cell.angle_beta   90.00
_cell.angle_gamma   90.00
#
_symmetry.space_group_name_H-M   'P 1'
#
loop_
_entity.id
_entity.type
_entity.pdbx_description
1 polymer ?
#
loop_
_entity_poly.entity_id
_entity_poly.type
_entity_poly.pdbx_seq_one_letter_code
_entity_poly.pdbx_strand_id
1 'polypeptide(L)'
;MVNRHPYHPQCGCATCSRHELSDERADVQALALHRDGGVLSEALGELTTEQLALIAGHLAQGNDAGAAEILRTTITDYIASEIDRRMDDVGTTKLETVQHMLTVYEATPAPIAAMPWQVAA
;
A
#
# COMPACT_ATOMS: atom_id res chain seq x y z
N MET A 1 -33.12 0.89 -3.10
CA MET A 1 -32.88 -0.32 -2.31
C MET A 1 -31.58 -0.14 -1.55
N VAL A 2 -31.62 -0.06 -0.22
CA VAL A 2 -30.42 0.02 0.61
C VAL A 2 -30.06 -1.42 0.99
N ASN A 3 -29.01 -1.96 0.39
CA ASN A 3 -28.52 -3.29 0.75
C ASN A 3 -27.85 -3.23 2.12
N ARG A 4 -28.40 -4.00 3.07
CA ARG A 4 -27.99 -4.09 4.48
C ARG A 4 -27.09 -5.31 4.73
N HIS A 5 -26.03 -5.49 3.95
CA HIS A 5 -25.06 -6.53 4.23
C HIS A 5 -23.64 -5.96 4.31
N PRO A 6 -22.75 -6.54 5.14
CA PRO A 6 -21.32 -6.30 5.07
C PRO A 6 -20.77 -6.61 3.68
N TYR A 7 -19.58 -6.10 3.34
CA TYR A 7 -18.94 -6.37 2.06
C TYR A 7 -18.94 -7.88 1.73
N HIS A 8 -19.26 -8.21 0.48
CA HIS A 8 -19.24 -9.58 -0.02
C HIS A 8 -18.63 -9.59 -1.43
N PRO A 9 -17.49 -10.27 -1.67
CA PRO A 9 -16.72 -10.18 -2.93
C PRO A 9 -17.46 -10.63 -4.19
N GLN A 10 -18.52 -11.42 -4.02
CA GLN A 10 -19.32 -11.95 -5.13
C GLN A 10 -20.66 -11.20 -5.29
N CYS A 11 -20.86 -10.10 -4.56
CA CYS A 11 -22.10 -9.33 -4.60
C CYS A 11 -21.94 -8.08 -5.48
N GLY A 12 -22.60 -8.06 -6.63
CA GLY A 12 -22.58 -6.92 -7.57
C GLY A 12 -23.44 -5.72 -7.13
N CYS A 13 -23.67 -5.52 -5.84
CA CYS A 13 -24.47 -4.38 -5.39
C CYS A 13 -23.65 -3.10 -5.31
N ALA A 14 -24.31 -1.96 -5.48
CA ALA A 14 -23.66 -0.64 -5.49
C ALA A 14 -22.79 -0.35 -4.25
N THR A 15 -23.12 -0.92 -3.08
CA THR A 15 -22.29 -0.77 -1.88
C THR A 15 -21.01 -1.58 -1.97
N CYS A 16 -21.05 -2.83 -2.43
CA CYS A 16 -19.85 -3.66 -2.56
C CYS A 16 -18.95 -3.17 -3.68
N SER A 17 -19.51 -2.78 -4.83
CA SER A 17 -18.71 -2.18 -5.91
C SER A 17 -18.03 -0.87 -5.50
N ARG A 18 -18.63 -0.07 -4.61
CA ARG A 18 -17.96 1.12 -4.06
C ARG A 18 -16.81 0.78 -3.12
N HIS A 19 -16.90 -0.32 -2.36
CA HIS A 19 -15.79 -0.78 -1.53
C HIS A 19 -14.63 -1.25 -2.40
N GLU A 20 -14.90 -2.06 -3.43
CA GLU A 20 -13.87 -2.52 -4.37
C GLU A 20 -13.15 -1.34 -5.05
N LEU A 21 -13.90 -0.37 -5.58
CA LEU A 21 -13.31 0.84 -6.16
C LEU A 21 -12.52 1.68 -5.14
N SER A 22 -12.91 1.65 -3.86
CA SER A 22 -12.19 2.34 -2.79
C SER A 22 -10.87 1.64 -2.47
N ASP A 23 -10.86 0.31 -2.43
CA ASP A 23 -9.66 -0.49 -2.18
C ASP A 23 -8.68 -0.41 -3.34
N GLU A 24 -9.16 -0.52 -4.58
CA GLU A 24 -8.35 -0.28 -5.78
C GLU A 24 -7.70 1.10 -5.76
N ARG A 25 -8.45 2.13 -5.35
CA ARG A 25 -7.92 3.48 -5.20
C ARG A 25 -6.85 3.55 -4.10
N ALA A 26 -7.06 2.86 -2.99
CA ALA A 26 -6.08 2.81 -1.90
C ALA A 26 -4.78 2.16 -2.37
N ASP A 27 -4.85 1.07 -3.14
CA ASP A 27 -3.69 0.38 -3.70
C ASP A 27 -2.89 1.29 -4.65
N VAL A 28 -3.59 1.99 -5.55
CA VAL A 28 -2.94 2.95 -6.46
C VAL A 28 -2.26 4.09 -5.67
N GLN A 29 -2.88 4.58 -4.60
CA GLN A 29 -2.32 5.64 -3.77
C GLN A 29 -1.12 5.16 -2.95
N ALA A 30 -1.15 3.93 -2.42
CA ALA A 30 -0.07 3.33 -1.64
C ALA A 30 1.24 3.21 -2.44
N LEU A 31 1.17 3.13 -3.78
CA LEU A 31 2.37 3.15 -4.65
C LEU A 31 3.29 4.35 -4.40
N ALA A 32 2.77 5.47 -3.90
CA ALA A 32 3.58 6.64 -3.58
C ALA A 32 4.54 6.39 -2.40
N LEU A 33 4.11 5.56 -1.44
CA LEU A 33 4.89 5.21 -0.25
C LEU A 33 6.16 4.44 -0.59
N HIS A 34 6.16 3.68 -1.69
CA HIS A 34 7.35 2.96 -2.17
C HIS A 34 8.52 3.87 -2.58
N ARG A 35 8.25 5.16 -2.79
CA ARG A 35 9.29 6.15 -3.18
C ARG A 35 9.78 6.97 -2.00
N ASP A 36 9.16 6.82 -0.83
CA ASP A 36 9.51 7.59 0.34
C ASP A 36 10.73 7.00 1.08
N GLY A 37 11.64 7.87 1.49
CA GLY A 37 12.86 7.48 2.19
C GLY A 37 12.62 7.06 3.64
N GLY A 38 11.60 7.63 4.30
CA GLY A 38 11.20 7.24 5.65
C GLY A 38 10.62 5.84 5.68
N VAL A 39 9.70 5.55 4.75
CA VAL A 39 9.14 4.20 4.55
C VAL A 39 10.25 3.18 4.27
N LEU A 40 11.20 3.52 3.39
CA LEU A 40 12.36 2.64 3.14
C LEU A 40 13.18 2.40 4.41
N SER A 41 13.46 3.45 5.18
CA SER A 41 14.24 3.34 6.42
C SER A 41 13.55 2.46 7.45
N GLU A 42 12.24 2.59 7.60
CA GLU A 42 11.46 1.76 8.53
C GLU A 42 11.39 0.31 8.06
N ALA A 43 11.11 0.07 6.78
CA ALA A 43 11.10 -1.27 6.20
C ALA A 43 12.46 -1.99 6.35
N LEU A 44 13.58 -1.27 6.22
CA LEU A 44 14.91 -1.82 6.47
C LEU A 44 15.17 -2.10 7.95
N GLY A 45 14.54 -1.33 8.85
CA GLY A 45 14.64 -1.53 10.31
C GLY A 45 13.98 -2.83 10.78
N GLU A 46 12.98 -3.32 10.05
CA GLU A 46 12.28 -4.59 10.33
C GLU A 46 13.00 -5.83 9.76
N LEU A 47 14.07 -5.64 8.99
CA LEU A 47 14.80 -6.76 8.41
C LEU A 47 15.56 -7.56 9.47
N THR A 48 15.40 -8.87 9.40
CA THR A 48 16.21 -9.81 10.19
C THR A 48 17.66 -9.87 9.69
N THR A 49 18.56 -10.32 10.57
CA THR A 49 19.97 -10.54 10.20
C THR A 49 20.13 -11.53 9.04
N GLU A 50 19.25 -12.52 8.94
CA GLU A 50 19.24 -13.49 7.84
C GLU A 50 18.91 -12.84 6.49
N GLN A 51 17.88 -11.98 6.46
CA GLN A 51 17.51 -11.25 5.24
C GLN A 51 18.60 -10.27 4.83
N LEU A 52 19.23 -9.56 5.79
CA LEU A 52 20.37 -8.69 5.51
C LEU A 52 21.56 -9.48 4.93
N ALA A 53 21.83 -10.68 5.45
CA ALA A 53 22.88 -11.55 4.93
C ALA A 53 22.58 -12.03 3.50
N LEU A 54 21.32 -12.32 3.17
CA LEU A 54 20.90 -12.67 1.81
C LEU A 54 21.14 -11.51 0.84
N ILE A 55 20.74 -10.29 1.22
CA ILE A 55 20.99 -9.08 0.40
C ILE A 55 22.49 -8.88 0.20
N ALA A 56 23.29 -8.96 1.27
CA ALA A 56 24.75 -8.84 1.19
C ALA A 56 25.38 -9.92 0.28
N GLY A 57 24.85 -11.15 0.33
CA GLY A 57 25.25 -12.24 -0.56
C GLY A 57 24.99 -11.94 -2.04
N HIS A 58 23.81 -11.42 -2.37
CA HIS A 58 23.48 -10.99 -3.73
C HIS A 58 24.41 -9.86 -4.21
N LEU A 59 24.65 -8.85 -3.38
CA LEU A 59 25.54 -7.73 -3.70
C LEU A 59 26.98 -8.19 -3.92
N ALA A 60 27.50 -9.07 -3.06
CA ALA A 60 28.86 -9.61 -3.20
C ALA A 60 29.05 -10.41 -4.50
N GLN A 61 27.99 -10.99 -5.03
CA GLN A 61 27.98 -11.73 -6.31
C GLN A 61 27.75 -10.82 -7.53
N GLY A 62 27.56 -9.51 -7.34
CA GLY A 62 27.15 -8.58 -8.40
C GLY A 62 25.74 -8.84 -8.92
N ASN A 63 24.90 -9.53 -8.14
CA ASN A 63 23.52 -9.83 -8.49
C ASN A 63 22.58 -8.73 -7.97
N ASP A 64 22.69 -7.54 -8.57
CA ASP A 64 21.90 -6.37 -8.19
C ASP A 64 20.39 -6.60 -8.35
N ALA A 65 19.99 -7.39 -9.36
CA ALA A 65 18.59 -7.72 -9.60
C ALA A 65 17.99 -8.52 -8.43
N GLY A 66 18.73 -9.50 -7.91
CA GLY A 66 18.31 -10.29 -6.75
C GLY A 66 18.20 -9.44 -5.48
N ALA A 67 19.20 -8.59 -5.23
CA ALA A 67 19.16 -7.67 -4.09
C ALA A 67 17.98 -6.68 -4.20
N ALA A 68 17.74 -6.12 -5.39
CA ALA A 68 16.64 -5.20 -5.63
C ALA A 68 15.26 -5.86 -5.47
N GLU A 69 15.12 -7.13 -5.87
CA GLU A 69 13.87 -7.87 -5.67
C GLU A 69 13.55 -8.06 -4.19
N ILE A 70 14.55 -8.48 -3.39
CA ILE A 70 14.36 -8.63 -1.94
C ILE A 70 13.94 -7.30 -1.30
N LEU A 71 14.60 -6.20 -1.67
CA LEU A 71 14.25 -4.87 -1.16
C LEU A 71 12.83 -4.46 -1.56
N ARG A 72 12.44 -4.70 -2.83
CA ARG A 72 11.09 -4.39 -3.31
C ARG A 72 10.03 -5.18 -2.55
N THR A 73 10.23 -6.48 -2.35
CA THR A 73 9.32 -7.32 -1.57
C THR A 73 9.23 -6.82 -0.12
N THR A 74 10.37 -6.55 0.51
CA THR A 74 10.42 -6.04 1.89
C THR A 74 9.59 -4.77 2.07
N ILE A 75 9.76 -3.78 1.19
CA ILE A 75 9.00 -2.53 1.26
C ILE A 75 7.51 -2.78 1.05
N THR A 76 7.15 -3.68 0.13
CA THR A 76 5.76 -4.03 -0.17
C THR A 76 5.09 -4.67 1.05
N ASP A 77 5.77 -5.65 1.67
CA ASP A 77 5.27 -6.37 2.83
C ASP A 77 5.15 -5.46 4.04
N TYR A 78 6.12 -4.55 4.24
CA TYR A 78 6.07 -3.55 5.29
C TYR A 78 4.84 -2.62 5.13
N ILE A 79 4.64 -2.05 3.93
CA ILE A 79 3.49 -1.16 3.67
C ILE A 79 2.17 -1.91 3.90
N ALA A 80 2.05 -3.15 3.41
CA ALA A 80 0.84 -3.96 3.60
C ALA A 80 0.58 -4.24 5.08
N SER A 81 1.60 -4.70 5.82
CA SER A 81 1.49 -4.98 7.25
C SER A 81 1.12 -3.74 8.05
N GLU A 82 1.65 -2.57 7.69
CA GLU A 82 1.39 -1.32 8.40
C GLU A 82 -0.03 -0.80 8.13
N ILE A 83 -0.54 -1.00 6.91
CA ILE A 83 -1.94 -0.73 6.57
C ILE A 83 -2.86 -1.63 7.40
N ASP A 84 -2.64 -2.93 7.39
CA ASP A 84 -3.48 -3.90 8.11
C ASP A 84 -3.48 -3.62 9.61
N ARG A 85 -2.29 -3.40 10.20
CA ARG A 85 -2.14 -3.06 11.62
C ARG A 85 -2.91 -1.82 12.01
N ARG A 86 -2.83 -0.74 11.23
CA ARG A 86 -3.53 0.52 11.53
C ARG A 86 -5.04 0.40 11.34
N MET A 87 -5.49 -0.35 10.33
CA MET A 87 -6.90 -0.66 10.14
C MET A 87 -7.47 -1.39 11.35
N ASP A 88 -6.75 -2.37 11.89
CA ASP A 88 -7.16 -3.12 13.08
C ASP A 88 -7.10 -2.27 14.36
N ASP A 89 -6.05 -1.46 14.54
CA ASP A 89 -5.84 -0.64 15.74
C ASP A 89 -6.85 0.51 15.86
N VAL A 90 -7.21 1.16 14.74
CA VAL A 90 -8.04 2.38 14.72
C VAL A 90 -9.45 2.13 14.19
N GLY A 91 -9.70 0.99 13.54
CA GLY A 91 -10.98 0.66 12.92
C GLY A 91 -11.28 1.48 11.66
N THR A 92 -10.25 1.90 10.93
CA THR A 92 -10.35 2.70 9.70
C THR A 92 -10.48 1.82 8.46
N THR A 93 -10.99 2.40 7.37
CA THR A 93 -10.93 1.77 6.05
C THR A 93 -9.50 1.78 5.50
N LYS A 94 -9.22 0.91 4.52
CA LYS A 94 -7.92 0.89 3.82
C LYS A 94 -7.57 2.23 3.20
N LEU A 95 -8.53 2.88 2.54
CA LEU A 95 -8.33 4.18 1.90
C LEU A 95 -8.00 5.30 2.90
N GLU A 96 -8.73 5.37 4.02
CA GLU A 96 -8.43 6.35 5.09
C GLU A 96 -7.04 6.12 5.69
N THR A 97 -6.69 4.85 5.90
CA THR A 97 -5.38 4.45 6.44
C THR A 97 -4.25 4.88 5.50
N VAL A 98 -4.37 4.58 4.20
CA VAL A 98 -3.38 5.00 3.20
C VAL A 98 -3.28 6.53 3.12
N GLN A 99 -4.40 7.25 3.14
CA GLN A 99 -4.38 8.73 3.13
C GLN A 99 -3.69 9.32 4.36
N HIS A 100 -3.91 8.71 5.53
CA HIS A 100 -3.23 9.09 6.74
C HIS A 100 -1.71 8.82 6.66
N MET A 101 -1.31 7.64 6.18
CA MET A 101 0.11 7.32 5.96
C MET A 101 0.77 8.29 4.97
N LEU A 102 0.11 8.61 3.85
CA LEU A 102 0.61 9.61 2.90
C LEU A 102 0.83 10.98 3.54
N THR A 103 -0.03 11.35 4.49
CA THR A 103 0.13 12.60 5.26
C THR A 103 1.33 12.52 6.21
N VAL A 104 1.50 11.40 6.92
CA VAL A 104 2.60 11.19 7.87
C VAL A 104 3.96 11.19 7.19
N TYR A 105 4.08 10.51 6.04
CA TYR A 105 5.32 10.43 5.27
C TYR A 105 5.48 11.60 4.27
N GLU A 106 4.57 12.59 4.30
CA GLU A 106 4.55 13.71 3.34
C GLU A 106 4.60 13.26 1.86
N ALA A 107 4.13 12.04 1.58
CA ALA A 107 4.18 11.41 0.27
C ALA A 107 3.02 11.88 -0.60
N THR A 108 3.33 12.39 -1.79
CA THR A 108 2.32 12.86 -2.74
C THR A 108 1.98 11.74 -3.73
N PRO A 109 0.75 11.20 -3.73
CA PRO A 109 0.34 10.21 -4.71
C PRO A 109 0.25 10.83 -6.10
N ALA A 110 0.45 9.99 -7.13
CA ALA A 110 0.24 10.43 -8.50
C ALA A 110 -1.20 10.96 -8.65
N PRO A 111 -1.40 12.07 -9.37
CA PRO A 111 -2.74 12.57 -9.62
C PRO A 111 -3.54 11.50 -10.34
N ILE A 112 -4.67 11.10 -9.74
CA ILE A 112 -5.64 10.24 -10.43
C ILE A 112 -6.13 11.07 -11.62
N ALA A 113 -5.96 10.54 -12.83
CA ALA A 113 -6.49 11.19 -14.03
C ALA A 113 -7.99 11.42 -13.81
N ALA A 114 -8.39 12.69 -13.67
CA ALA A 114 -9.78 13.04 -13.46
C ALA A 114 -10.57 12.52 -14.65
N MET A 115 -11.47 11.56 -14.42
CA MET A 115 -12.32 11.09 -15.50
C MET A 115 -13.27 12.25 -15.89
N PRO A 116 -13.45 12.56 -17.19
CA PRO A 116 -14.14 13.77 -17.63
C PRO A 116 -15.54 13.98 -17.03
N TRP A 117 -16.22 12.89 -16.66
CA TRP A 117 -17.56 12.91 -16.06
C TRP A 117 -17.59 13.20 -14.55
N GLN A 118 -16.45 13.27 -13.86
CA GLN A 118 -16.37 13.59 -12.42
C GLN A 118 -16.20 15.09 -12.13
N VAL A 119 -15.95 15.92 -13.15
CA VAL A 119 -15.80 17.39 -13.02
C VAL A 119 -17.10 18.13 -13.31
N ALA A 120 -18.13 17.43 -13.81
CA ALA A 120 -19.44 17.97 -14.10
C ALA A 120 -20.46 17.53 -13.03
N ALA A 121 -20.33 18.08 -11.81
CA ALA A 121 -21.36 18.02 -10.77
C ALA A 121 -21.40 19.34 -10.01
#